data_AF-S0ARP3-F1
#
_entry.id   AF-S0ARP3-F1
#
_cell.length_a   1.000
_cell.length_b   1.000
_cell.length_c   1.000
_cell.angle_alpha   90.00
_cell.angle_beta   90.00
_cell.angle_gamma   90.00
#
_symmetry.space_group_name_H-M   'P 1'
#
loop_
_entity.id
_entity.type
_entity.pdbx_description
1 polymer ?
#
loop_
_entity_poly.entity_id
_entity_poly.type
_entity_poly.pdbx_seq_one_letter_code
_entity_poly.pdbx_strand_id
1 'polypeptide(L)'
;MDRGYLDSSVMDAVDSMKLKYIIPAKDNHKVIKFKKMDLKYCKDVYGNEFPFMVLRDNIGSSKRVNANFVHIVYYSHKKHDFSFYTNINVNENNVIELAELYRKRWGIENGYQERKIDIREKTHSSHMAIRQFLYFFSILVYNIWVLINLIRRIYGLSHIILMDFLISMGNRKWKTIINNNG
;
A
#
# COMPACT_ATOMS: atom_id res chain seq x y z
N MET A 1 7.46 -4.58 -2.47
CA MET A 1 8.53 -4.45 -1.46
C MET A 1 8.86 -2.97 -1.27
N ASP A 2 9.54 -2.59 -0.19
CA ASP A 2 9.92 -1.20 0.07
C ASP A 2 11.26 -0.84 -0.60
N ARG A 3 11.58 0.45 -0.74
CA ARG A 3 12.82 0.98 -1.36
C ARG A 3 14.08 0.43 -0.69
N GLY A 4 14.01 0.14 0.61
CA GLY A 4 15.12 -0.44 1.38
C GLY A 4 15.52 -1.85 0.95
N TYR A 5 14.68 -2.55 0.19
CA TYR A 5 14.93 -3.91 -0.31
C TYR A 5 15.53 -3.91 -1.73
N LEU A 6 15.87 -2.75 -2.28
CA LEU A 6 16.53 -2.63 -3.58
C LEU A 6 18.02 -2.99 -3.47
N ASP A 7 18.29 -4.27 -3.25
CA ASP A 7 19.63 -4.85 -3.19
C ASP A 7 19.73 -6.08 -4.08
N SER A 8 20.86 -6.25 -4.77
CA SER A 8 21.08 -7.38 -5.68
C SER A 8 20.96 -8.74 -4.99
N SER A 9 21.37 -8.84 -3.72
CA SER A 9 21.32 -10.10 -2.97
C SER A 9 19.89 -10.49 -2.63
N VAL A 10 19.06 -9.50 -2.27
CA VAL A 10 17.64 -9.70 -1.98
C VAL A 10 16.91 -10.10 -3.26
N MET A 11 17.16 -9.41 -4.37
CA MET A 11 16.52 -9.70 -5.65
C MET A 11 16.87 -11.11 -6.14
N ASP A 12 18.14 -11.50 -6.05
CA ASP A 12 18.60 -12.85 -6.40
C ASP A 12 17.95 -13.93 -5.52
N ALA A 13 17.81 -13.68 -4.21
CA ALA A 13 17.13 -14.60 -3.31
C ALA A 13 15.65 -14.78 -3.71
N VAL A 14 14.95 -13.69 -4.06
CA VAL A 14 13.55 -13.73 -4.48
C VAL A 14 13.39 -14.43 -5.83
N ASP A 15 14.32 -14.19 -6.76
CA ASP A 15 14.38 -14.87 -8.05
C ASP A 15 14.65 -16.38 -7.89
N SER A 16 15.52 -16.77 -6.95
CA SER A 16 15.78 -18.19 -6.63
C SER A 16 14.54 -18.92 -6.11
N MET A 17 13.65 -18.20 -5.41
CA MET A 17 12.36 -18.70 -4.93
C MET A 17 11.27 -18.67 -6.01
N LYS A 18 11.58 -18.21 -7.23
CA LYS A 18 10.64 -18.01 -8.35
C LYS A 18 9.47 -17.07 -8.00
N LEU A 19 9.70 -16.12 -7.09
CA LEU A 19 8.70 -15.15 -6.67
C LEU A 19 8.77 -13.89 -7.53
N LYS A 20 7.62 -13.28 -7.80
CA LYS A 20 7.51 -12.02 -8.53
C LYS A 20 7.63 -10.85 -7.56
N TYR A 21 8.31 -9.77 -7.97
CA TYR A 21 8.44 -8.58 -7.13
C TYR A 21 8.23 -7.27 -7.90
N ILE A 22 7.84 -6.26 -7.13
CA ILE A 22 7.83 -4.85 -7.51
C ILE A 22 8.53 -4.09 -6.38
N ILE A 23 9.66 -3.46 -6.68
CA ILE A 23 10.50 -2.72 -5.72
C ILE A 23 10.62 -1.27 -6.23
N PRO A 24 10.20 -0.26 -5.46
CA PRO A 24 10.38 1.13 -5.88
C PRO A 24 11.86 1.50 -6.04
N ALA A 25 12.15 2.24 -7.11
CA ALA A 25 13.51 2.67 -7.40
C ALA A 25 13.94 3.80 -6.45
N LYS A 26 15.20 3.77 -6.02
CA LYS A 26 15.82 4.89 -5.28
C LYS A 26 16.43 5.86 -6.28
N ASP A 27 16.21 7.16 -6.07
CA ASP A 27 16.81 8.18 -6.93
C ASP A 27 18.34 8.16 -6.80
N ASN A 28 18.99 7.78 -7.90
CA ASN A 28 20.44 7.79 -8.08
C ASN A 28 20.72 8.42 -9.45
N HIS A 29 21.94 8.90 -9.71
CA HIS A 29 22.33 9.52 -10.98
C HIS A 29 21.90 8.69 -12.21
N LYS A 30 22.02 7.37 -12.11
CA LYS A 30 21.56 6.43 -13.15
C LYS A 30 20.03 6.46 -13.35
N VAL A 31 19.27 6.36 -12.28
CA VAL A 31 17.79 6.40 -12.32
C VAL A 31 17.30 7.76 -12.82
N ILE A 32 17.93 8.86 -12.37
CA ILE A 32 17.61 10.22 -12.84
C ILE A 32 17.88 10.34 -14.34
N LYS A 33 18.96 9.74 -14.85
CA LYS A 33 19.24 9.68 -16.30
C LYS A 33 18.16 8.90 -17.03
N PHE A 34 17.72 7.75 -16.50
CA PHE A 34 16.65 6.96 -17.09
C PHE A 34 15.33 7.73 -17.11
N LYS A 35 14.95 8.44 -16.05
CA LYS A 35 13.75 9.28 -16.01
C LYS A 35 13.69 10.37 -17.10
N LYS A 36 14.83 10.76 -17.66
CA LYS A 36 14.95 11.77 -18.72
C LYS A 36 14.94 11.18 -20.14
N MET A 37 14.94 9.86 -20.28
CA MET A 37 14.87 9.21 -21.58
C MET A 37 13.45 9.28 -22.17
N ASP A 38 13.35 8.99 -23.46
CA ASP A 38 12.09 9.06 -24.20
C ASP A 38 11.05 8.06 -23.67
N LEU A 39 9.82 8.55 -23.55
CA LEU A 39 8.67 7.81 -23.05
C LEU A 39 7.89 7.20 -24.22
N LYS A 40 7.46 5.96 -24.04
CA LYS A 40 6.44 5.30 -24.88
C LYS A 40 5.06 5.64 -24.32
N TYR A 41 4.03 5.42 -25.13
CA TYR A 41 2.64 5.64 -24.73
C TYR A 41 1.86 4.33 -24.82
N CYS A 42 1.06 4.05 -23.80
CA CYS A 42 0.09 2.95 -23.79
C CYS A 42 -1.31 3.53 -23.54
N LYS A 43 -2.35 2.82 -24.01
CA LYS A 43 -3.75 3.21 -23.78
C LYS A 43 -4.33 2.35 -22.66
N ASP A 44 -5.03 3.00 -21.75
CA ASP A 44 -5.82 2.31 -20.71
C ASP A 44 -7.14 1.78 -21.26
N VAL A 45 -7.86 1.00 -20.46
CA VAL A 45 -9.19 0.44 -20.73
C VAL A 45 -10.20 1.55 -21.10
N TYR A 46 -10.00 2.77 -20.56
CA TYR A 46 -10.82 3.95 -20.88
C TYR A 46 -10.31 4.77 -22.08
N GLY A 47 -9.25 4.32 -22.76
CA GLY A 47 -8.65 5.00 -23.92
C GLY A 47 -7.69 6.15 -23.56
N ASN A 48 -7.42 6.38 -22.28
CA ASN A 48 -6.48 7.41 -21.82
C ASN A 48 -5.03 7.00 -22.13
N GLU A 49 -4.23 7.93 -22.65
CA GLU A 49 -2.83 7.69 -22.96
C GLU A 49 -1.95 7.92 -21.73
N PHE A 50 -1.12 6.91 -21.42
CA PHE A 50 -0.19 6.93 -20.31
C PHE A 50 1.26 6.82 -20.79
N PRO A 51 2.09 7.84 -20.52
CA PRO A 51 3.51 7.77 -20.81
C PRO A 51 4.23 6.85 -19.83
N PHE A 52 4.96 5.88 -20.37
CA PHE A 52 5.76 4.93 -19.62
C PHE A 52 7.07 4.61 -20.35
N MET A 53 8.04 4.08 -19.64
CA MET A 53 9.28 3.59 -20.21
C MET A 53 9.68 2.31 -19.48
N VAL A 54 10.15 1.34 -20.26
CA VAL A 54 10.71 0.08 -19.76
C VAL A 54 12.13 -0.06 -20.27
N LEU A 55 13.08 -0.29 -19.37
CA LEU A 55 14.48 -0.54 -19.68
C LEU A 55 14.93 -1.79 -18.94
N ARG A 56 15.71 -2.64 -19.59
CA ARG A 56 16.45 -3.69 -18.87
C ARG A 56 17.65 -3.05 -18.20
N ASP A 57 17.80 -3.32 -16.92
CA ASP A 57 18.89 -2.81 -16.13
C ASP A 57 19.52 -3.91 -15.28
N ASN A 58 20.81 -3.74 -14.99
CA ASN A 58 21.58 -4.62 -14.11
C ASN A 58 21.84 -3.90 -12.80
N ILE A 59 21.39 -4.52 -11.70
CA ILE A 59 21.49 -3.98 -10.35
C ILE A 59 22.58 -4.73 -9.60
N GLY A 60 23.41 -3.98 -8.86
CA GLY A 60 24.54 -4.49 -8.09
C GLY A 60 25.89 -4.26 -8.79
N SER A 61 26.92 -3.96 -7.99
CA SER A 61 28.30 -3.77 -8.48
C SER A 61 29.00 -5.11 -8.68
N SER A 62 28.98 -5.95 -7.64
CA SER A 62 29.70 -7.23 -7.62
C SER A 62 28.85 -8.39 -8.15
N LYS A 63 27.59 -8.49 -7.72
CA LYS A 63 26.63 -9.48 -8.20
C LYS A 63 25.53 -8.77 -8.98
N ARG A 64 25.51 -8.98 -10.30
CA ARG A 64 24.57 -8.30 -11.21
C ARG A 64 23.29 -9.12 -11.34
N VAL A 65 22.16 -8.54 -10.94
CA VAL A 65 20.83 -9.10 -11.17
C VAL A 65 20.15 -8.29 -12.27
N ASN A 66 19.61 -8.99 -13.26
CA ASN A 66 18.88 -8.38 -14.36
C ASN A 66 17.44 -8.12 -13.93
N ALA A 67 17.00 -6.87 -14.02
CA ALA A 67 15.63 -6.49 -13.72
C ALA A 67 15.11 -5.48 -14.75
N ASN A 68 13.78 -5.43 -14.90
CA ASN A 68 13.13 -4.42 -15.70
C ASN A 68 12.92 -3.17 -14.84
N PHE A 69 13.56 -2.07 -15.23
CA PHE A 69 13.24 -0.73 -14.76
C PHE A 69 12.01 -0.23 -15.49
N VAL A 70 11.02 0.24 -14.74
CA VAL A 70 9.80 0.85 -15.26
C VAL A 70 9.67 2.24 -14.71
N HIS A 71 9.43 3.21 -15.59
CA HIS A 71 9.12 4.59 -15.25
C HIS A 71 7.76 4.96 -15.81
N ILE A 72 6.90 5.57 -15.00
CA ILE A 72 5.53 5.93 -15.40
C ILE A 72 5.26 7.35 -14.94
N VAL A 73 4.62 8.13 -15.80
CA VAL A 73 4.28 9.53 -15.54
C VAL A 73 2.77 9.73 -15.65
N TYR A 74 2.20 10.41 -14.66
CA TYR A 74 0.80 10.75 -14.56
C TYR A 74 0.63 12.27 -14.55
N TYR A 75 -0.41 12.72 -15.22
CA TYR A 75 -0.84 14.12 -15.25
C TYR A 75 -2.25 14.20 -14.64
N SER A 76 -2.35 14.78 -13.44
CA SER A 76 -3.64 15.06 -12.79
C SER A 76 -3.82 16.57 -12.64
N HIS A 77 -3.10 17.19 -11.69
CA HIS A 77 -2.98 18.65 -11.57
C HIS A 77 -1.52 19.13 -11.56
N LYS A 78 -0.60 18.26 -11.16
CA LYS A 78 0.85 18.40 -11.30
C LYS A 78 1.40 17.13 -11.92
N LYS A 79 2.61 17.21 -12.48
CA LYS A 79 3.33 16.04 -12.99
C LYS A 79 3.72 15.16 -11.80
N HIS A 80 3.19 13.95 -11.76
CA HIS A 80 3.58 12.93 -10.79
C HIS A 80 4.24 11.78 -11.52
N ASP A 81 5.48 11.49 -11.19
CA ASP A 81 6.21 10.36 -11.75
C ASP A 81 6.54 9.34 -10.67
N PHE A 82 6.59 8.07 -11.04
CA PHE A 82 7.14 7.03 -10.18
C PHE A 82 7.91 6.00 -10.99
N SER A 83 8.85 5.34 -10.30
CA SER A 83 9.74 4.37 -10.93
C SER A 83 9.93 3.17 -10.03
N PHE A 84 10.00 1.98 -10.62
CA PHE A 84 10.19 0.74 -9.90
C PHE A 84 10.97 -0.28 -10.73
N TYR A 85 11.51 -1.27 -10.05
CA TYR A 85 12.17 -2.44 -10.61
C TYR A 85 11.31 -3.69 -10.41
N THR A 86 11.28 -4.55 -11.42
CA THR A 86 10.52 -5.80 -11.40
C THR A 86 11.19 -6.90 -12.22
N ASN A 87 11.03 -8.15 -11.80
CA ASN A 87 11.37 -9.34 -12.60
C ASN A 87 10.23 -9.80 -13.50
N ILE A 88 9.06 -9.14 -13.43
CA ILE A 88 7.92 -9.42 -14.30
C ILE A 88 8.24 -8.89 -15.70
N ASN A 89 7.90 -9.66 -16.73
CA ASN A 89 8.00 -9.17 -18.10
C ASN A 89 6.95 -8.08 -18.34
N VAL A 90 7.39 -6.85 -18.66
CA VAL A 90 6.50 -5.69 -18.79
C VAL A 90 6.23 -5.40 -20.25
N ASN A 91 4.95 -5.23 -20.58
CA ASN A 91 4.44 -4.88 -21.90
C ASN A 91 3.36 -3.78 -21.79
N GLU A 92 2.91 -3.28 -22.93
CA GLU A 92 1.90 -2.20 -22.98
C GLU A 92 0.58 -2.59 -22.32
N ASN A 93 0.22 -3.88 -22.32
CA ASN A 93 -1.03 -4.36 -21.76
C ASN A 93 -1.01 -4.49 -20.23
N ASN A 94 0.16 -4.77 -19.64
CA ASN A 94 0.27 -5.04 -18.19
C ASN A 94 0.89 -3.89 -17.38
N VAL A 95 1.53 -2.92 -18.05
CA VAL A 95 2.24 -1.85 -17.36
C VAL A 95 1.31 -1.05 -16.45
N ILE A 96 0.08 -0.79 -16.91
CA ILE A 96 -0.95 -0.05 -16.17
C ILE A 96 -1.39 -0.86 -14.94
N GLU A 97 -1.63 -2.15 -15.09
CA GLU A 97 -2.03 -3.02 -13.97
C GLU A 97 -0.94 -3.08 -12.90
N LEU A 98 0.33 -3.22 -13.31
CA LEU A 98 1.49 -3.19 -12.40
C LEU A 98 1.62 -1.84 -11.67
N ALA A 99 1.36 -0.75 -12.39
CA ALA A 99 1.37 0.60 -11.86
C ALA A 99 0.30 0.80 -10.78
N GLU A 100 -0.92 0.32 -11.03
CA GLU A 100 -2.04 0.37 -10.10
C GLU A 100 -1.83 -0.56 -8.89
N LEU A 101 -1.26 -1.75 -9.08
CA LEU A 101 -0.87 -2.62 -7.97
C LEU A 101 0.15 -1.93 -7.04
N TYR A 102 1.14 -1.25 -7.62
CA TYR A 102 2.08 -0.45 -6.84
C TYR A 102 1.39 0.72 -6.12
N ARG A 103 0.51 1.46 -6.80
CA ARG A 103 -0.24 2.58 -6.21
C ARG A 103 -1.13 2.13 -5.04
N LYS A 104 -1.84 1.01 -5.17
CA LYS A 104 -2.65 0.42 -4.08
C LYS A 104 -1.78 0.12 -2.85
N ARG A 105 -0.58 -0.43 -3.05
CA ARG A 105 0.37 -0.68 -1.96
C ARG A 105 0.85 0.62 -1.30
N TRP A 106 1.16 1.65 -2.09
CA TRP A 106 1.52 2.97 -1.56
C TRP A 106 0.40 3.57 -0.70
N GLY A 107 -0.86 3.40 -1.12
CA GLY A 107 -2.03 3.81 -0.34
C GLY A 107 -2.14 3.11 1.01
N ILE A 108 -1.73 1.84 1.11
CA ILE A 108 -1.67 1.12 2.39
C ILE A 108 -0.62 1.76 3.31
N GLU A 109 0.57 2.03 2.79
CA GLU A 109 1.70 2.58 3.56
C GLU A 109 1.41 3.99 4.07
N ASN A 110 0.91 4.88 3.20
CA ASN A 110 0.44 6.22 3.60
C ASN A 110 -0.73 6.14 4.59
N GLY A 111 -1.70 5.27 4.33
CA GLY A 111 -2.84 5.08 5.24
C GLY A 111 -2.43 4.55 6.61
N TYR A 112 -1.37 3.73 6.69
CA TYR A 112 -0.79 3.35 7.98
C TYR A 112 -0.02 4.50 8.62
N GLN A 113 0.70 5.35 7.88
CA GLN A 113 1.40 6.50 8.46
C GLN A 113 0.43 7.54 9.04
N GLU A 114 -0.62 7.89 8.32
CA GLU A 114 -1.67 8.81 8.78
C GLU A 114 -2.37 8.26 10.03
N ARG A 115 -2.81 6.99 9.99
CA ARG A 115 -3.41 6.34 11.17
C ARG A 115 -2.43 6.16 12.32
N LYS A 116 -1.14 5.96 12.05
CA LYS A 116 -0.11 5.80 13.08
C LYS A 116 0.23 7.13 13.72
N ILE A 117 0.12 8.27 13.04
CA ILE A 117 0.27 9.58 13.69
C ILE A 117 -0.89 9.80 14.68
N ASP A 118 -2.14 9.53 14.27
CA ASP A 118 -3.30 9.68 15.15
C ASP A 118 -3.35 8.68 16.32
N ILE A 119 -2.86 7.44 16.12
CA ILE A 119 -2.86 6.40 17.18
C ILE A 119 -1.60 6.48 18.06
N ARG A 120 -0.46 6.94 17.54
CA ARG A 120 0.82 7.01 18.29
C ARG A 120 0.90 8.25 19.17
N GLU A 121 0.01 9.22 19.01
CA GLU A 121 -0.12 10.30 19.98
C GLU A 121 -0.91 9.84 21.22
N LYS A 122 -0.19 9.82 22.35
CA LYS A 122 -0.67 9.85 23.75
C LYS A 122 -0.79 8.55 24.54
N THR A 123 0.07 7.56 24.33
CA THR A 123 0.40 6.62 25.42
C THR A 123 1.70 7.05 26.12
N HIS A 124 1.59 7.95 27.10
CA HIS A 124 2.69 8.37 27.99
C HIS A 124 3.06 7.30 29.05
N SER A 125 2.79 6.02 28.79
CA SER A 125 3.15 4.96 29.73
C SER A 125 4.66 4.73 29.72
N SER A 126 5.29 4.74 30.89
CA SER A 126 6.74 4.48 31.06
C SER A 126 7.14 3.05 30.71
N HIS A 127 6.19 2.09 30.74
CA HIS A 127 6.45 0.68 30.52
C HIS A 127 6.23 0.26 29.07
N MET A 128 7.31 -0.19 28.43
CA MET A 128 7.32 -0.65 27.04
C MET A 128 6.34 -1.81 26.78
N ALA A 129 6.14 -2.71 27.75
CA ALA A 129 5.20 -3.83 27.65
C ALA A 129 3.74 -3.36 27.46
N ILE A 130 3.31 -2.34 28.20
CA ILE A 130 1.95 -1.79 28.11
C ILE A 130 1.73 -1.13 26.75
N ARG A 131 2.71 -0.36 26.27
CA ARG A 131 2.66 0.26 24.95
C ARG A 131 2.56 -0.77 23.82
N GLN A 132 3.31 -1.87 23.93
CA GLN A 132 3.29 -2.94 22.93
C GLN A 132 2.00 -3.77 22.99
N PHE A 133 1.47 -4.04 24.18
CA PHE A 133 0.17 -4.67 24.36
C PHE A 133 -0.94 -3.83 23.72
N LEU A 134 -1.02 -2.54 24.04
CA LEU A 134 -2.03 -1.63 23.48
C LEU A 134 -1.90 -1.52 21.95
N TYR A 135 -0.68 -1.53 21.42
CA TYR A 135 -0.44 -1.54 19.99
C TYR A 135 -1.01 -2.81 19.32
N PHE A 136 -0.65 -4.00 19.82
CA PHE A 136 -1.19 -5.25 19.26
C PHE A 136 -2.70 -5.39 19.46
N PHE A 137 -3.21 -4.96 20.61
CA PHE A 137 -4.64 -4.92 20.89
C PHE A 137 -5.38 -4.02 19.88
N SER A 138 -4.82 -2.85 19.53
CA SER A 138 -5.42 -1.96 18.53
C SER A 138 -5.50 -2.60 17.14
N ILE A 139 -4.47 -3.34 16.73
CA ILE A 139 -4.43 -4.10 15.47
C ILE A 139 -5.49 -5.20 15.50
N LEU A 140 -5.60 -5.92 16.61
CA LEU A 140 -6.57 -7.01 16.78
C LEU A 140 -8.01 -6.48 16.67
N VAL A 141 -8.35 -5.40 17.36
CA VAL A 141 -9.68 -4.76 17.28
C VAL A 141 -9.97 -4.30 15.85
N TYR A 142 -9.00 -3.69 15.16
CA TYR A 142 -9.16 -3.30 13.76
C TYR A 142 -9.40 -4.51 12.84
N ASN A 143 -8.65 -5.59 13.02
CA ASN A 143 -8.81 -6.81 12.23
C ASN A 143 -10.17 -7.47 12.46
N ILE A 144 -10.65 -7.51 13.71
CA ILE A 144 -12.01 -7.97 14.04
C ILE A 144 -13.05 -7.10 13.34
N TRP A 145 -12.89 -5.78 13.33
CA TRP A 145 -13.80 -4.87 12.64
C TRP A 145 -13.83 -5.10 11.12
N VAL A 146 -12.67 -5.32 10.49
CA VAL A 146 -12.59 -5.70 9.06
C VAL A 146 -13.29 -7.03 8.82
N LEU A 147 -13.09 -8.03 9.68
CA LEU A 147 -13.73 -9.33 9.59
C LEU A 147 -15.26 -9.23 9.71
N ILE A 148 -15.75 -8.47 10.70
CA ILE A 148 -17.20 -8.20 10.88
C ILE A 148 -17.76 -7.50 9.64
N ASN A 149 -17.06 -6.53 9.07
CA ASN A 149 -17.49 -5.86 7.85
C ASN A 149 -17.52 -6.78 6.63
N LEU A 150 -16.56 -7.70 6.52
CA LEU A 150 -16.50 -8.69 5.45
C LEU A 150 -17.66 -9.69 5.57
N ILE A 151 -17.88 -10.22 6.77
CA ILE A 151 -19.03 -11.06 7.12
C ILE A 151 -20.33 -10.30 6.79
N ARG A 152 -20.50 -9.07 7.27
CA ARG A 152 -21.66 -8.22 6.98
C ARG A 152 -21.93 -8.06 5.49
N ARG A 153 -20.87 -7.83 4.69
CA ARG A 153 -20.98 -7.69 3.24
C ARG A 153 -21.43 -8.99 2.56
N ILE A 154 -20.97 -10.14 3.06
CA ILE A 154 -21.36 -11.47 2.56
C ILE A 154 -22.82 -11.78 2.91
N TYR A 155 -23.27 -11.48 4.12
CA TYR A 155 -24.63 -11.77 4.60
C TYR A 155 -25.67 -10.71 4.18
N GLY A 156 -25.29 -9.64 3.49
CA GLY A 156 -26.21 -8.61 3.01
C GLY A 156 -26.90 -7.79 4.10
N LEU A 157 -26.41 -7.82 5.35
CA LEU A 157 -26.96 -7.00 6.43
C LEU A 157 -26.60 -5.52 6.20
N SER A 158 -27.55 -4.78 5.65
CA SER A 158 -27.53 -3.32 5.65
C SER A 158 -28.27 -2.80 6.89
N HIS A 159 -27.64 -1.84 7.56
CA HIS A 159 -28.23 -0.81 8.42
C HIS A 159 -28.24 -0.82 9.95
N ILE A 160 -28.46 -1.89 10.71
CA ILE A 160 -28.68 -1.69 12.16
C ILE A 160 -27.55 -2.27 13.00
N ILE A 161 -27.16 -1.56 14.06
CA ILE A 161 -26.36 -1.95 15.24
C ILE A 161 -25.15 -1.04 15.49
N LEU A 162 -24.23 -0.74 14.54
CA LEU A 162 -22.99 -0.03 14.94
C LEU A 162 -23.11 1.50 15.02
N MET A 163 -23.88 2.12 14.11
CA MET A 163 -24.23 3.54 14.27
C MET A 163 -25.11 3.73 15.50
N ASP A 164 -26.06 2.83 15.76
CA ASP A 164 -26.90 2.86 16.97
C ASP A 164 -26.08 2.64 18.25
N PHE A 165 -25.08 1.76 18.21
CA PHE A 165 -24.19 1.50 19.34
C PHE A 165 -23.26 2.69 19.64
N LEU A 166 -22.69 3.33 18.61
CA LEU A 166 -21.84 4.51 18.78
C LEU A 166 -22.66 5.75 19.19
N ILE A 167 -23.86 5.94 18.64
CA ILE A 167 -24.81 6.98 19.05
C ILE A 167 -25.28 6.75 20.49
N SER A 168 -25.52 5.50 20.88
CA SER A 168 -25.89 5.11 22.25
C SER A 168 -24.73 5.33 23.24
N MET A 169 -23.50 4.96 22.88
CA MET A 169 -22.30 5.21 23.68
C MET A 169 -22.00 6.72 23.83
N GLY A 170 -22.12 7.50 22.75
CA GLY A 170 -21.85 8.93 22.75
C GLY A 170 -22.85 9.76 23.57
N ASN A 171 -24.10 9.31 23.68
CA ASN A 171 -25.18 10.07 24.34
C ASN A 171 -25.37 9.78 25.84
N ARG A 172 -24.54 8.93 26.49
CA ARG A 172 -24.68 8.51 27.90
C ARG A 172 -26.10 8.08 28.30
N LYS A 173 -26.93 7.57 27.37
CA LYS A 173 -28.32 7.14 27.64
C LYS A 173 -28.40 5.67 28.06
N TRP A 174 -27.61 5.27 29.06
CA TRP A 174 -27.57 3.88 29.55
C TRP A 174 -28.86 3.44 30.27
N LYS A 175 -29.60 4.39 30.87
CA LYS A 175 -30.83 4.10 31.61
C LYS A 175 -31.99 3.64 30.73
N THR A 176 -32.02 4.01 29.45
CA THR A 176 -33.19 3.76 28.58
C THR A 176 -33.21 2.34 28.00
N ILE A 177 -32.05 1.69 27.90
CA ILE A 177 -31.93 0.34 27.35
C ILE A 177 -32.18 -0.73 28.43
N ILE A 178 -31.85 -0.43 29.69
CA ILE A 178 -32.01 -1.39 30.81
C ILE A 178 -33.46 -1.43 31.32
N ASN A 179 -34.22 -0.33 31.19
CA ASN A 179 -35.57 -0.22 31.78
C ASN A 179 -36.73 -0.69 30.90
N ASN A 180 -36.48 -1.21 29.69
CA ASN A 180 -37.53 -1.74 28.81
C ASN A 180 -37.70 -3.27 28.89
N ASN A 181 -37.03 -3.93 29.85
CA ASN A 181 -37.20 -5.35 30.17
C ASN A 181 -37.70 -5.55 31.61
N GLY A 182 -38.61 -4.69 32.07
CA GLY A 182 -39.33 -4.81 33.34
C GLY A 182 -40.81 -4.52 33.15
#